data_AF-A0AAP4PYT4-F1
#
_entry.id   AF-A0AAP4PYT4-F1
#
_cell.length_a   1.000
_cell.length_b   1.000
_cell.length_c   1.000
_cell.angle_alpha   90.00
_cell.angle_beta   90.00
_cell.angle_gamma   90.00
#
_symmetry.space_group_name_H-M   'P 1'
#
loop_
_entity.id
_entity.type
_entity.pdbx_description
1 polymer ?
#
loop_
_entity_poly.entity_id
_entity_poly.type
_entity_poly.pdbx_seq_one_letter_code
_entity_poly.pdbx_strand_id
1 'polypeptide(L)'
;MKEKKRILWPKSKCCLKKFLDLEFLAKYGSIAIIIGSIAVQSLNIVENKNFELSFFSIIINLFFLVVVLTKLEIIKIDSLEKYLDNLLKIMIFIFLLNFVAYLFANDLIQNYVYAPLSFLGAYFFFLLLYKKSI
;
A
#
# COMPACT_ATOMS: atom_id res chain seq x y z
N MET A 1 -5.94 -20.99 45.90
CA MET A 1 -6.68 -19.87 45.28
C MET A 1 -6.21 -19.74 43.83
N LYS A 2 -7.12 -19.90 42.87
CA LYS A 2 -6.85 -19.76 41.42
C LYS A 2 -6.57 -18.29 41.11
N GLU A 3 -5.60 -18.00 40.26
CA GLU A 3 -5.80 -16.98 39.23
C GLU A 3 -4.99 -17.27 37.95
N LYS A 4 -5.77 -17.47 36.88
CA LYS A 4 -5.34 -17.68 35.49
C LYS A 4 -5.00 -16.33 34.86
N LYS A 5 -3.74 -16.03 34.56
CA LYS A 5 -3.39 -14.96 33.60
C LYS A 5 -2.18 -15.34 32.76
N ARG A 6 -2.42 -16.07 31.67
CA ARG A 6 -1.59 -16.17 30.44
C ARG A 6 -2.29 -17.14 29.49
N ILE A 7 -3.49 -16.78 29.03
CA ILE A 7 -4.27 -17.61 28.07
C ILE A 7 -4.30 -17.00 26.66
N LEU A 8 -3.76 -15.79 26.45
CA LEU A 8 -3.85 -15.11 25.15
C LEU A 8 -2.60 -15.20 24.25
N TRP A 9 -1.57 -15.94 24.65
CA TRP A 9 -0.40 -16.15 23.79
C TRP A 9 -0.40 -17.58 23.28
N PRO A 10 -0.59 -17.80 21.96
CA PRO A 10 -0.57 -19.15 21.41
C PRO A 10 0.82 -19.75 21.59
N LYS A 11 0.87 -20.97 22.13
CA LYS A 11 2.11 -21.73 22.38
C LYS A 11 2.83 -22.19 21.10
N SER A 12 2.25 -21.97 19.92
CA SER A 12 2.81 -22.41 18.63
C SER A 12 3.37 -21.24 17.82
N LYS A 13 4.67 -20.97 17.98
CA LYS A 13 5.45 -20.10 17.08
C LYS A 13 5.36 -20.51 15.59
N CYS A 14 4.89 -21.73 15.29
CA CYS A 14 4.85 -22.31 13.94
C CYS A 14 3.64 -21.85 13.11
N CYS A 15 2.47 -21.61 13.70
CA CYS A 15 1.24 -21.34 12.94
C CYS A 15 0.96 -19.85 12.72
N LEU A 16 1.35 -18.99 13.67
CA LEU A 16 1.23 -17.53 13.51
C LEU A 16 2.18 -16.99 12.43
N LYS A 17 3.31 -17.68 12.23
CA LYS A 17 4.30 -17.41 11.17
C LYS A 17 3.74 -17.65 9.76
N LYS A 18 2.70 -18.48 9.63
CA LYS A 18 2.03 -18.81 8.36
C LYS A 18 0.91 -17.83 7.98
N PHE A 19 0.34 -17.13 8.96
CA PHE A 19 -0.69 -16.09 8.74
C PHE A 19 -0.09 -14.69 8.53
N LEU A 20 1.15 -14.49 8.97
CA LEU A 20 1.96 -13.30 8.73
C LEU A 20 3.08 -13.64 7.75
N ASP A 21 2.74 -14.27 6.62
CA ASP A 21 3.66 -14.32 5.49
C ASP A 21 3.78 -12.89 4.95
N LEU A 22 4.69 -12.14 5.57
CA LEU A 22 4.93 -10.72 5.32
C LEU A 22 5.16 -10.46 3.83
N GLU A 23 5.71 -11.45 3.14
CA GLU A 23 5.91 -11.47 1.70
C GLU A 23 4.60 -11.52 0.91
N PHE A 24 3.66 -12.39 1.28
CA PHE A 24 2.33 -12.44 0.68
C PHE A 24 1.59 -11.13 0.91
N LEU A 25 1.63 -10.63 2.16
CA LEU A 25 0.97 -9.39 2.53
C LEU A 25 1.54 -8.19 1.76
N ALA A 26 2.87 -8.09 1.63
CA ALA A 26 3.52 -7.03 0.87
C ALA A 26 3.17 -7.10 -0.62
N LYS A 27 3.20 -8.31 -1.21
CA LYS A 27 2.90 -8.51 -2.63
C LYS A 27 1.46 -8.15 -2.98
N TYR A 28 0.48 -8.76 -2.31
CA TYR A 28 -0.92 -8.54 -2.65
C TYR A 28 -1.45 -7.22 -2.08
N GLY A 29 -0.95 -6.78 -0.92
CA GLY A 29 -1.33 -5.51 -0.32
C GLY A 29 -0.91 -4.31 -1.16
N SER A 30 0.35 -4.29 -1.65
CA SER A 30 0.83 -3.21 -2.53
C SER A 30 0.03 -3.09 -3.82
N ILE A 31 -0.26 -4.21 -4.48
CA ILE A 31 -1.09 -4.26 -5.69
C ILE A 31 -2.51 -3.79 -5.39
N ALA A 32 -3.14 -4.32 -4.33
CA ALA A 32 -4.52 -4.01 -3.98
C ALA A 32 -4.71 -2.53 -3.66
N ILE A 33 -3.76 -1.91 -2.95
CA ILE A 33 -3.80 -0.47 -2.63
C ILE A 33 -3.77 0.38 -3.91
N ILE A 34 -2.91 0.05 -4.88
CA ILE A 34 -2.82 0.81 -6.13
C ILE A 34 -4.07 0.61 -6.98
N ILE A 35 -4.54 -0.63 -7.13
CA ILE A 35 -5.78 -0.92 -7.87
C ILE A 35 -6.98 -0.21 -7.23
N GLY A 36 -7.10 -0.27 -5.90
CA GLY A 36 -8.16 0.43 -5.17
C GLY A 36 -8.10 1.93 -5.38
N SER A 37 -6.91 2.52 -5.38
CA SER A 37 -6.70 3.95 -5.67
C SER A 37 -7.15 4.30 -7.09
N ILE A 38 -6.80 3.48 -8.10
CA ILE A 38 -7.25 3.68 -9.48
C ILE A 38 -8.78 3.59 -9.56
N ALA A 39 -9.39 2.60 -8.91
CA ALA A 39 -10.84 2.42 -8.92
C ALA A 39 -11.57 3.64 -8.33
N VAL A 40 -11.11 4.17 -7.19
CA VAL A 40 -11.67 5.38 -6.58
C VAL A 40 -11.56 6.58 -7.51
N GLN A 41 -10.41 6.80 -8.15
CA GLN A 41 -10.25 7.94 -9.07
C GLN A 41 -11.07 7.77 -10.34
N SER A 42 -11.23 6.55 -10.85
CA SER A 42 -12.13 6.25 -11.96
C SER A 42 -13.58 6.59 -11.63
N LEU A 43 -14.04 6.29 -10.41
CA LEU A 43 -15.37 6.68 -9.95
C LEU A 43 -15.52 8.20 -9.89
N ASN A 44 -14.50 8.92 -9.39
CA ASN A 44 -14.51 10.38 -9.38
C ASN A 44 -14.65 10.96 -10.79
N ILE A 45 -13.98 10.38 -11.80
CA ILE A 45 -14.12 10.78 -13.21
C ILE A 45 -15.54 10.54 -13.73
N VAL A 46 -16.12 9.36 -13.46
CA VAL A 46 -17.48 9.02 -13.90
C VAL A 46 -18.52 9.95 -13.27
N GLU A 47 -18.31 10.34 -12.01
CA GLU A 47 -19.16 11.31 -11.30
C GLU A 47 -18.83 12.77 -11.63
N ASN A 48 -17.87 13.02 -12.54
CA ASN A 48 -17.37 14.34 -12.91
C ASN A 48 -16.88 15.20 -11.74
N LYS A 49 -16.35 14.55 -10.70
CA LYS A 49 -15.75 15.18 -9.52
C LYS A 49 -14.25 15.36 -9.74
N ASN A 50 -13.79 16.62 -9.73
CA ASN A 50 -12.37 16.97 -9.84
C ASN A 50 -11.67 16.25 -11.01
N PHE A 51 -12.29 16.27 -12.20
CA PHE A 51 -11.90 15.46 -13.36
C PHE A 51 -10.39 15.52 -13.66
N GLU A 52 -9.81 16.72 -13.74
CA GLU A 52 -8.40 16.91 -14.07
C GLU A 52 -7.46 16.26 -13.04
N LEU A 53 -7.73 16.47 -11.75
CA LEU A 53 -6.95 15.89 -10.66
C LEU A 53 -7.09 14.37 -10.60
N SER A 54 -8.32 13.86 -10.79
CA SER A 54 -8.61 12.42 -10.81
C SER A 54 -7.91 11.75 -12.00
N PHE A 55 -7.94 12.37 -13.18
CA PHE A 55 -7.26 11.88 -14.37
C PHE A 55 -5.73 11.84 -14.19
N PHE A 56 -5.14 12.93 -13.69
CA PHE A 56 -3.71 12.96 -13.39
C PHE A 56 -3.33 11.89 -12.34
N SER A 57 -4.16 11.73 -11.30
CA SER A 57 -3.95 10.71 -10.26
C SER A 57 -3.97 9.29 -10.83
N ILE A 58 -4.85 8.98 -11.80
CA ILE A 58 -4.85 7.67 -12.47
C ILE A 58 -3.53 7.43 -13.21
N ILE A 59 -3.00 8.41 -13.94
CA ILE A 59 -1.72 8.27 -14.65
C ILE A 59 -0.60 7.93 -13.68
N ILE A 60 -0.50 8.68 -12.57
CA ILE A 60 0.52 8.43 -11.54
C ILE A 60 0.36 7.04 -10.91
N ASN A 61 -0.87 6.64 -10.57
CA ASN A 61 -1.13 5.33 -9.98
C ASN A 61 -0.87 4.18 -10.96
N LEU A 62 -1.13 4.35 -12.26
CA LEU A 62 -0.74 3.37 -13.29
C LEU A 62 0.78 3.23 -13.37
N PHE A 63 1.51 4.34 -13.33
CA PHE A 63 2.97 4.28 -13.27
C PHE A 63 3.46 3.55 -12.01
N PHE A 64 2.89 3.84 -10.84
CA PHE A 64 3.20 3.12 -9.60
C PHE A 64 2.87 1.63 -9.68
N LEU A 65 1.78 1.27 -10.37
CA LEU A 65 1.45 -0.13 -10.60
C LEU A 65 2.55 -0.83 -11.38
N VAL A 66 3.05 -0.21 -12.46
CA VAL A 66 4.17 -0.74 -13.23
C VAL A 66 5.40 -0.94 -12.34
N VAL A 67 5.76 0.06 -11.52
CA VAL A 67 6.89 -0.04 -10.58
C VAL A 67 6.74 -1.23 -9.63
N VAL A 68 5.56 -1.42 -9.04
CA VAL A 68 5.29 -2.54 -8.12
C VAL A 68 5.33 -3.88 -8.84
N LEU A 69 4.74 -3.98 -10.03
CA LEU A 69 4.75 -5.22 -10.82
C LEU A 69 6.17 -5.59 -11.25
N THR A 70 7.00 -4.62 -11.62
CA THR A 70 8.41 -4.85 -11.93
C THR A 70 9.22 -5.24 -10.68
N LYS A 71 8.98 -4.59 -9.54
CA LYS A 71 9.63 -4.97 -8.26
C LYS A 71 9.28 -6.40 -7.84
N LEU A 72 8.07 -6.85 -8.14
CA LEU A 72 7.59 -8.20 -7.85
C LEU A 72 8.01 -9.24 -8.90
N GLU A 73 8.83 -8.85 -9.88
CA GLU A 73 9.29 -9.69 -11.00
C GLU A 73 8.14 -10.30 -11.83
N ILE A 74 6.95 -9.68 -11.79
CA ILE A 74 5.79 -10.09 -12.60
C ILE A 74 5.98 -9.61 -14.05
N ILE A 75 6.57 -8.43 -14.23
CA ILE A 75 6.93 -7.85 -15.52
C ILE A 75 8.41 -7.48 -15.49
N LYS A 76 9.16 -7.76 -16.55
CA LYS A 76 10.58 -7.40 -16.64
C LYS A 76 10.76 -6.15 -17.49
N ILE A 77 11.34 -5.10 -16.90
CA ILE A 77 11.64 -3.83 -17.55
C ILE A 77 13.03 -3.39 -17.11
N ASP A 78 14.05 -3.82 -17.84
CA ASP A 78 15.47 -3.64 -17.47
C ASP A 78 15.86 -2.18 -17.22
N SER A 79 15.25 -1.24 -17.95
CA SER A 79 15.49 0.20 -17.78
C SER A 79 14.98 0.73 -16.43
N LEU A 80 13.93 0.11 -15.88
CA LEU A 80 13.29 0.52 -14.63
C LEU A 80 13.96 -0.09 -13.41
N GLU A 81 14.54 -1.30 -13.54
CA GLU A 81 15.15 -2.06 -12.45
C GLU A 81 16.17 -1.26 -11.63
N LYS A 82 16.98 -0.44 -12.32
CA LYS A 82 18.00 0.42 -11.70
C LYS A 82 17.42 1.48 -10.76
N TYR A 83 16.14 1.83 -10.93
CA TYR A 83 15.48 2.91 -10.20
C TYR A 83 14.43 2.42 -9.21
N LEU A 84 14.09 1.13 -9.21
CA LEU A 84 12.97 0.59 -8.41
C LEU A 84 13.01 0.97 -6.94
N ASP A 85 14.17 0.85 -6.30
CA ASP A 85 14.29 1.12 -4.86
C ASP A 85 14.09 2.61 -4.54
N ASN A 86 14.55 3.50 -5.42
CA ASN A 86 14.31 4.94 -5.28
C ASN A 86 12.86 5.31 -5.57
N LEU A 87 12.26 4.70 -6.59
CA LEU A 87 10.84 4.89 -6.92
C LEU A 87 9.93 4.41 -5.79
N LEU A 88 10.23 3.26 -5.16
CA LEU A 88 9.51 2.79 -3.98
C LEU A 88 9.62 3.77 -2.81
N LYS A 89 10.80 4.37 -2.55
CA LYS A 89 10.95 5.41 -1.53
C LYS A 89 10.10 6.63 -1.82
N ILE A 90 10.04 7.07 -3.08
CA ILE A 90 9.17 8.17 -3.52
C ILE A 90 7.70 7.81 -3.30
N MET A 91 7.29 6.58 -3.65
CA MET A 91 5.92 6.10 -3.42
C MET A 91 5.57 6.10 -1.92
N ILE A 92 6.46 5.58 -1.06
CA ILE A 92 6.27 5.61 0.40
C ILE A 92 6.07 7.05 0.87
N PHE A 93 6.91 7.99 0.42
CA PHE A 93 6.80 9.39 0.79
C PHE A 93 5.47 10.01 0.36
N ILE A 94 5.04 9.78 -0.89
CA ILE A 94 3.75 10.29 -1.40
C ILE A 94 2.58 9.70 -0.62
N PHE A 95 2.60 8.41 -0.29
CA PHE A 95 1.53 7.78 0.49
C PHE A 95 1.48 8.29 1.94
N LEU A 96 2.63 8.62 2.53
CA LEU A 96 2.67 9.31 3.83
C LEU A 96 2.12 10.73 3.74
N LEU A 97 2.43 11.48 2.68
CA LEU A 97 1.83 12.80 2.44
C LEU A 97 0.31 12.70 2.28
N ASN A 98 -0.18 11.71 1.52
CA ASN A 98 -1.61 11.45 1.36
C ASN A 98 -2.26 11.12 2.70
N PHE A 99 -1.63 10.27 3.52
CA PHE A 99 -2.12 9.97 4.86
C PHE A 99 -2.29 11.23 5.71
N VAL A 100 -1.28 12.10 5.74
CA VAL A 100 -1.34 13.36 6.48
C VAL A 100 -2.43 14.27 5.91
N ALA A 101 -2.51 14.44 4.60
CA ALA A 101 -3.53 15.26 3.95
C ALA A 101 -4.95 14.77 4.28
N TYR A 102 -5.19 13.45 4.19
CA TYR A 102 -6.48 12.86 4.50
C TYR A 102 -6.82 12.90 5.99
N LEU A 103 -5.85 12.96 6.91
CA LEU A 103 -6.16 13.16 8.34
C LEU A 103 -6.77 14.54 8.63
N PHE A 104 -6.39 15.55 7.84
CA PHE A 104 -6.86 16.93 7.99
C PHE A 104 -8.00 17.30 7.04
N ALA A 105 -8.55 16.33 6.33
CA ALA A 105 -9.69 16.58 5.46
C ALA A 105 -10.99 16.77 6.28
N ASN A 106 -11.95 17.46 5.67
CA ASN A 106 -13.27 17.69 6.26
C ASN A 106 -14.27 16.57 5.97
N ASP A 107 -13.82 15.50 5.30
CA ASP A 107 -14.67 14.41 4.84
C ASP A 107 -14.40 13.12 5.63
N LEU A 108 -15.46 12.49 6.13
CA LEU A 108 -15.34 11.30 6.97
C LEU A 108 -14.72 10.11 6.23
N ILE A 109 -14.99 9.95 4.94
CA ILE A 109 -14.43 8.86 4.13
C ILE A 109 -12.93 9.09 3.96
N GLN A 110 -12.52 10.33 3.71
CA GLN A 110 -11.10 10.68 3.62
C GLN A 110 -10.38 10.36 4.94
N ASN A 111 -10.91 10.80 6.08
CA ASN A 111 -10.23 10.66 7.38
C ASN A 111 -10.16 9.20 7.86
N TYR A 112 -11.25 8.44 7.73
CA TYR A 112 -11.38 7.10 8.33
C TYR A 112 -11.17 5.94 7.36
N VAL A 113 -11.19 6.19 6.04
CA VAL A 113 -10.96 5.14 5.03
C VAL A 113 -9.68 5.42 4.26
N TYR A 114 -9.55 6.59 3.63
CA TYR A 114 -8.40 6.86 2.76
C TYR A 114 -7.11 7.14 3.52
N ALA A 115 -7.16 7.77 4.70
CA ALA A 115 -5.97 7.97 5.52
C ALA A 115 -5.37 6.61 5.96
N PRO A 116 -6.13 5.70 6.62
CA PRO A 116 -5.59 4.39 6.99
C PRO A 116 -5.11 3.56 5.80
N LEU A 117 -5.83 3.59 4.67
CA LEU A 117 -5.38 2.93 3.43
C LEU A 117 -4.07 3.51 2.90
N SER A 118 -3.91 4.84 2.93
CA SER A 118 -2.65 5.48 2.50
C SER A 118 -1.48 5.07 3.40
N PHE A 119 -1.70 5.01 4.71
CA PHE A 119 -0.69 4.53 5.64
C PHE A 119 -0.33 3.06 5.41
N LEU A 120 -1.33 2.19 5.20
CA LEU A 120 -1.10 0.77 4.87
C LEU A 120 -0.35 0.61 3.54
N GLY A 121 -0.67 1.44 2.53
CA GLY A 121 0.07 1.49 1.27
C GLY A 121 1.54 1.77 1.48
N ALA A 122 1.87 2.82 2.23
CA ALA A 122 3.25 3.16 2.59
C ALA A 122 3.94 1.97 3.30
N TYR A 123 3.26 1.31 4.23
CA TYR A 123 3.78 0.14 4.92
C TYR A 123 4.07 -1.03 3.96
N PHE A 124 3.16 -1.36 3.04
CA PHE A 124 3.38 -2.44 2.07
C PHE A 124 4.53 -2.14 1.11
N PHE A 125 4.67 -0.90 0.63
CA PHE A 125 5.81 -0.51 -0.22
C PHE A 125 7.13 -0.55 0.56
N PHE A 126 7.11 -0.17 1.84
CA PHE A 126 8.27 -0.33 2.71
C PHE A 126 8.67 -1.81 2.85
N LEU A 127 7.71 -2.72 3.02
CA LEU A 127 7.99 -4.15 3.06
C LEU A 127 8.57 -4.66 1.73
N LEU A 128 8.08 -4.18 0.59
CA LEU A 128 8.65 -4.52 -0.73
C LEU A 128 10.10 -4.04 -0.90
N LEU A 129 10.42 -2.87 -0.35
CA LEU A 129 11.79 -2.36 -0.32
C LEU A 129 12.68 -3.24 0.57
N TYR A 130 12.18 -3.61 1.76
CA TYR A 130 12.91 -4.40 2.75
C TYR A 130 13.08 -5.87 2.37
N LYS A 131 12.23 -6.42 1.49
CA LYS A 131 12.31 -7.79 0.97
C LYS A 131 13.69 -8.16 0.40
N LYS A 132 14.47 -7.18 -0.07
CA LYS A 132 15.85 -7.41 -0.55
C LYS A 132 16.88 -7.62 0.59
N SER A 133 16.48 -7.44 1.86
CA SER A 133 17.36 -7.46 3.04
C SER A 133 17.05 -8.54 4.09
N ILE A 134 16.08 -9.43 3.80
CA ILE A 134 15.79 -10.66 4.57
C ILE A 134 16.19 -11.85 3.70
#